data_AF-A0A453DS49-F1
#
_entry.id   AF-A0A453DS49-F1
#
_cell.length_a   1.000
_cell.length_b   1.000
_cell.length_c   1.000
_cell.angle_alpha   90.00
_cell.angle_beta   90.00
_cell.angle_gamma   90.00
#
_symmetry.space_group_name_H-M   'P 1'
#
loop_
_entity.id
_entity.type
_entity.pdbx_description
1 polymer ?
#
loop_
_entity_poly.entity_id
_entity_poly.type
_entity_poly.pdbx_seq_one_letter_code
_entity_poly.pdbx_strand_id
1 'polypeptide(L)'
;AGHINTVHSAPLRAVQYGKVSQLQLPVSTPRLVLLGDDNRVFLLTVGALGAGAAVVSVVCARARAATRPRFTCKMWVNLGPPPAAAANCGKEDMVLVDMHIRSSSSPGAVAAADEPTFLPVPRMYLVPAAARDGTSMEVPLHIRIDKLSPLSDALV
;
A
#
# COMPACT_ATOMS: atom_id res chain seq x y z
N ALA A 1 9.95 -22.56 14.33
CA ALA A 1 9.97 -21.80 13.06
C ALA A 1 9.24 -22.55 11.94
N GLY A 2 8.02 -23.03 12.20
CA GLY A 2 7.25 -23.83 11.24
C GLY A 2 5.76 -23.63 11.49
N HIS A 3 5.18 -22.71 10.72
CA HIS A 3 3.72 -22.58 10.51
C HIS A 3 3.39 -21.67 9.31
N ILE A 4 4.40 -21.08 8.65
CA ILE A 4 4.20 -20.04 7.62
C ILE A 4 4.25 -20.62 6.19
N ASN A 5 4.60 -21.91 6.01
CA ASN A 5 4.98 -22.42 4.70
C ASN A 5 4.00 -23.40 4.03
N THR A 6 2.71 -23.36 4.36
CA THR A 6 1.76 -24.33 3.74
C THR A 6 0.37 -23.81 3.38
N VAL A 7 0.01 -22.52 3.59
CA VAL A 7 -1.33 -22.05 3.15
C VAL A 7 -1.39 -20.66 2.49
N HIS A 8 -0.41 -19.76 2.63
CA HIS A 8 -0.51 -18.41 2.02
C HIS A 8 0.84 -17.86 1.52
N SER A 9 1.25 -18.23 0.30
CA SER A 9 2.37 -17.57 -0.40
C SER A 9 1.96 -16.18 -0.86
N ALA A 10 1.87 -15.21 0.08
CA ALA A 10 1.79 -13.81 -0.30
C ALA A 10 3.17 -13.36 -0.79
N PRO A 11 3.27 -12.64 -1.93
CA PRO A 11 4.55 -12.10 -2.40
C PRO A 11 5.21 -11.25 -1.32
N LEU A 12 6.54 -11.24 -1.30
CA LEU A 12 7.35 -10.47 -0.34
C LEU A 12 8.19 -9.43 -1.08
N ARG A 13 8.23 -8.20 -0.57
CA ARG A 13 9.06 -7.11 -1.11
C ARG A 13 9.79 -6.38 0.02
N ALA A 14 11.11 -6.27 -0.08
CA ALA A 14 11.88 -5.44 0.84
C ALA A 14 11.64 -3.94 0.55
N VAL A 15 11.56 -3.13 1.60
CA VAL A 15 11.42 -1.67 1.52
C VAL A 15 12.39 -0.98 2.47
N GLN A 16 12.89 0.19 2.07
CA GLN A 16 13.74 1.04 2.90
C GLN A 16 12.93 2.21 3.44
N TYR A 17 13.08 2.51 4.72
CA TYR A 17 12.37 3.63 5.32
C TYR A 17 12.81 4.97 4.72
N GLY A 18 11.86 5.89 4.55
CA GLY A 18 12.10 7.21 3.95
C GLY A 18 12.30 7.21 2.44
N LYS A 19 12.41 6.03 1.81
CA LYS A 19 12.55 5.90 0.37
C LYS A 19 11.23 5.49 -0.29
N VAL A 20 10.96 6.09 -1.45
CA VAL A 20 9.80 5.73 -2.27
C VAL A 20 10.07 4.39 -2.96
N SER A 21 9.10 3.48 -2.87
CA SER A 21 9.05 2.24 -3.65
C SER A 21 7.91 2.32 -4.65
N GLN A 22 8.18 1.97 -5.90
CA GLN A 22 7.17 1.81 -6.94
C GLN A 22 6.76 0.34 -7.03
N LEU A 23 5.46 0.07 -7.02
CA LEU A 23 4.87 -1.26 -7.03
C LEU A 23 3.77 -1.33 -8.09
N GLN A 24 3.70 -2.45 -8.80
CA GLN A 24 2.54 -2.81 -9.61
C GLN A 24 1.74 -3.86 -8.85
N LEU A 25 0.55 -3.49 -8.39
CA LEU A 25 -0.27 -4.36 -7.55
C LEU A 25 -1.47 -4.86 -8.33
N PRO A 26 -1.55 -6.17 -8.64
CA PRO A 26 -2.73 -6.71 -9.29
C PRO A 26 -3.96 -6.54 -8.41
N VAL A 27 -5.04 -6.00 -8.96
CA VAL A 27 -6.32 -5.87 -8.23
C VAL A 27 -6.87 -7.26 -7.85
N SER A 28 -6.53 -8.30 -8.63
CA SER A 28 -6.87 -9.70 -8.35
C SER A 28 -6.00 -10.35 -7.27
N THR A 29 -4.86 -9.77 -6.92
CA THR A 29 -3.94 -10.31 -5.91
C THR A 29 -4.04 -9.45 -4.66
N PRO A 30 -4.83 -9.85 -3.65
CA PRO A 30 -5.30 -8.92 -2.64
C PRO A 30 -4.23 -8.53 -1.62
N ARG A 31 -3.03 -9.13 -1.63
CA ARG A 31 -2.06 -9.03 -0.54
C ARG A 31 -0.62 -9.05 -1.03
N LEU A 32 0.18 -8.14 -0.47
CA LEU A 32 1.63 -8.07 -0.62
C LEU A 32 2.27 -7.82 0.75
N VAL A 33 3.29 -8.60 1.10
CA VAL A 33 4.06 -8.41 2.32
C VAL A 33 5.23 -7.47 2.03
N LEU A 34 5.36 -6.40 2.80
CA LEU A 34 6.52 -5.52 2.77
C LEU A 34 7.40 -5.78 4.00
N LEU A 35 8.70 -5.96 3.78
CA LEU A 35 9.69 -6.17 4.82
C LEU A 35 10.58 -4.94 4.95
N GLY A 36 10.48 -4.23 6.08
CA GLY A 36 11.38 -3.13 6.41
C GLY A 36 12.77 -3.62 6.76
N ASP A 37 13.76 -2.73 6.65
CA ASP A 37 15.17 -3.01 6.95
C ASP A 37 15.45 -3.49 8.39
N ASP A 38 14.54 -3.22 9.33
CA ASP A 38 14.58 -3.64 10.73
C ASP A 38 13.72 -4.90 11.00
N ASN A 39 13.45 -5.69 9.96
CA ASN A 39 12.60 -6.89 9.98
C ASN A 39 11.15 -6.65 10.42
N ARG A 40 10.65 -5.41 10.31
CA ARG A 40 9.23 -5.12 10.53
C ARG A 40 8.44 -5.53 9.31
N VAL A 41 7.30 -6.16 9.57
CA VAL A 41 6.42 -6.68 8.54
C VAL A 41 5.23 -5.75 8.40
N PHE A 42 4.95 -5.34 7.16
CA PHE A 42 3.75 -4.61 6.80
C PHE A 42 2.95 -5.46 5.81
N LEU A 43 1.63 -5.48 5.98
CA LEU A 43 0.74 -6.10 5.02
C LEU A 43 0.06 -4.99 4.24
N LEU A 44 0.38 -4.93 2.95
CA LEU A 44 -0.32 -4.11 1.98
C LEU A 44 -1.47 -4.95 1.42
N THR A 45 -2.69 -4.42 1.46
CA THR A 45 -3.86 -5.08 0.93
C THR A 45 -4.51 -4.25 -0.17
N VAL A 46 -4.96 -4.93 -1.22
CA VAL A 46 -5.68 -4.35 -2.34
C VAL A 46 -7.05 -5.00 -2.42
N GLY A 47 -8.09 -4.19 -2.61
CA GLY A 47 -9.46 -4.66 -2.78
C GLY A 47 -10.18 -3.88 -3.87
N ALA A 48 -11.29 -4.43 -4.35
CA ALA A 48 -12.20 -3.70 -5.22
C ALA A 48 -13.02 -2.70 -4.39
N LEU A 49 -13.27 -1.52 -4.97
CA LEU A 49 -14.09 -0.45 -4.39
C LEU A 49 -15.16 -0.05 -5.40
N GLY A 50 -16.33 -0.69 -5.36
CA GLY A 50 -17.46 -0.34 -6.24
C GLY A 50 -17.13 -0.43 -7.74
N ALA A 51 -17.55 0.58 -8.52
CA ALA A 51 -17.58 0.62 -9.99
C ALA A 51 -16.21 0.59 -10.69
N GLY A 52 -15.43 -0.48 -10.49
CA GLY A 52 -14.13 -0.69 -11.11
C GLY A 52 -12.99 0.16 -10.52
N ALA A 53 -13.21 0.80 -9.37
CA ALA A 53 -12.14 1.40 -8.58
C ALA A 53 -11.51 0.34 -7.66
N ALA A 54 -10.32 0.63 -7.17
CA ALA A 54 -9.63 -0.17 -6.17
C ALA A 54 -9.45 0.62 -4.88
N VAL A 55 -9.10 -0.10 -3.82
CA VAL A 55 -8.69 0.47 -2.54
C VAL A 55 -7.39 -0.19 -2.12
N VAL A 56 -6.47 0.60 -1.55
CA VAL A 56 -5.22 0.11 -1.01
C VAL A 56 -5.08 0.53 0.45
N SER A 57 -4.82 -0.42 1.34
CA SER A 57 -4.53 -0.14 2.74
C SER A 57 -3.24 -0.84 3.19
N VAL A 58 -2.61 -0.32 4.24
CA VAL A 58 -1.42 -0.93 4.82
C VAL A 58 -1.49 -0.93 6.35
N VAL A 59 -1.11 -2.05 6.93
CA VAL A 59 -1.02 -2.25 8.39
C VAL A 59 0.32 -2.84 8.77
N CYS A 60 0.79 -2.54 9.98
CA CYS A 60 1.99 -3.14 10.56
C CYS A 60 1.60 -4.42 11.31
N ALA A 61 2.06 -5.56 10.81
CA ALA A 61 1.84 -6.86 11.43
C ALA A 61 2.66 -6.98 12.72
N ARG A 62 1.99 -7.19 13.86
CA ARG A 62 2.63 -7.33 15.16
C ARG A 62 1.89 -8.34 16.02
N ALA A 63 2.63 -9.13 16.80
CA ALA A 63 2.04 -10.09 17.75
C ALA A 63 1.11 -9.44 18.80
N ARG A 64 1.32 -8.15 19.10
CA ARG A 64 0.41 -7.35 19.94
C ARG A 64 0.10 -6.03 19.26
N ALA A 65 -1.17 -5.66 19.24
CA ALA A 65 -1.60 -4.34 18.78
C ALA A 65 -1.02 -3.27 19.71
N ALA A 66 -0.05 -2.50 19.21
CA ALA A 66 0.44 -1.33 19.92
C ALA A 66 -0.53 -0.16 19.68
N THR A 67 -0.85 0.56 20.77
CA THR A 67 -1.77 1.70 20.76
C THR A 67 -1.18 2.93 20.07
N ARG A 68 0.15 3.11 20.13
CA ARG A 68 0.85 4.21 19.46
C ARG A 68 1.40 3.78 18.09
N PRO A 69 1.04 4.48 17.00
CA PRO A 69 1.69 4.28 15.71
C PRO A 69 3.20 4.51 15.82
N ARG A 70 3.98 3.71 15.09
CA ARG A 70 5.45 3.86 15.02
C ARG A 70 5.93 4.25 13.63
N PHE A 71 5.01 4.27 12.69
CA PHE A 71 5.30 4.47 11.28
C PHE A 71 4.19 5.32 10.66
N THR A 72 4.57 6.13 9.69
CA THR A 72 3.64 6.76 8.77
C THR A 72 3.81 6.16 7.38
N CYS A 73 2.77 6.26 6.58
CA CYS A 73 2.78 5.83 5.20
C CYS A 73 2.18 6.90 4.31
N LYS A 74 2.94 7.26 3.28
CA LYS A 74 2.44 8.04 2.16
C LYS A 74 2.27 7.11 0.97
N MET A 75 1.06 7.05 0.44
CA MET A 75 0.71 6.24 -0.73
C MET A 75 0.06 7.13 -1.77
N TRP A 76 0.45 6.97 -3.03
CA TRP A 76 -0.17 7.73 -4.11
C TRP A 76 -0.11 7.01 -5.46
N VAL A 77 -1.01 7.45 -6.33
CA VAL A 77 -1.07 7.06 -7.74
C VAL A 77 -1.10 8.34 -8.57
N ASN A 78 -0.38 8.33 -9.69
CA ASN A 78 -0.45 9.40 -10.67
C ASN A 78 -1.33 8.93 -11.83
N LEU A 79 -2.11 9.85 -12.39
CA LEU A 79 -2.78 9.60 -13.64
C LEU A 79 -1.70 9.47 -14.71
N GLY A 80 -1.76 8.42 -15.52
CA GLY A 80 -0.80 8.24 -16.62
C GLY A 80 -0.74 9.49 -17.51
N PRO A 81 0.37 9.71 -18.22
CA PRO A 81 0.57 10.93 -18.99
C PRO A 81 -0.62 11.19 -19.92
N PRO A 82 -1.11 12.45 -20.00
CA PRO A 82 -2.22 12.77 -20.88
C PRO A 82 -1.91 12.34 -22.31
N PRO A 83 -2.92 12.05 -23.15
CA PRO A 83 -2.70 11.94 -24.59
C PRO A 83 -1.93 13.19 -25.07
N ALA A 84 -1.03 13.01 -26.05
CA ALA A 84 0.01 13.99 -26.45
C ALA A 84 -0.48 15.45 -26.61
N ALA A 85 -1.77 15.66 -26.86
CA ALA A 85 -2.42 16.97 -26.92
C ALA A 85 -2.45 17.76 -25.59
N ALA A 86 -2.30 17.13 -24.44
CA ALA A 86 -2.34 17.77 -23.11
C ALA A 86 -0.99 17.78 -22.37
N ALA A 87 0.10 17.39 -23.05
CA ALA A 87 1.47 17.32 -22.51
C ALA A 87 2.05 18.67 -21.99
N ASN A 88 1.36 19.78 -22.25
CA ASN A 88 1.80 21.14 -21.88
C ASN A 88 1.22 21.63 -20.53
N CYS A 89 0.32 20.89 -19.89
CA CYS A 89 -0.11 21.18 -18.51
C CYS A 89 0.74 20.34 -17.54
N GLY A 90 1.89 20.90 -17.13
CA GLY A 90 3.00 20.19 -16.47
C GLY A 90 2.75 19.57 -15.08
N LYS A 91 1.53 19.20 -14.71
CA LYS A 91 1.26 18.43 -13.49
C LYS A 91 0.27 17.31 -13.76
N GLU A 92 0.73 16.07 -13.56
CA GLU A 92 -0.14 14.89 -13.57
C GLU A 92 -1.10 14.95 -12.36
N ASP A 93 -2.37 14.64 -12.59
CA ASP A 93 -3.34 14.49 -11.51
C ASP A 93 -2.92 13.34 -10.59
N MET A 94 -3.09 13.50 -9.28
CA MET A 94 -2.64 12.53 -8.28
C MET A 94 -3.69 12.32 -7.19
N VAL A 95 -3.90 11.06 -6.81
CA VAL A 95 -4.63 10.71 -5.58
C VAL A 95 -3.62 10.25 -4.55
N LEU A 96 -3.71 10.80 -3.34
CA LEU A 96 -2.73 10.59 -2.28
C LEU A 96 -3.41 10.41 -0.94
N VAL A 97 -2.82 9.55 -0.10
CA VAL A 97 -3.10 9.47 1.33
C VAL A 97 -1.77 9.56 2.09
N ASP A 98 -1.80 10.29 3.21
CA ASP A 98 -0.73 10.34 4.19
C ASP A 98 -1.33 9.96 5.54
N MET A 99 -0.85 8.89 6.16
CA MET A 99 -1.52 8.27 7.30
C MET A 99 -0.57 7.63 8.31
N HIS A 100 -1.06 7.46 9.54
CA HIS A 100 -0.41 6.65 10.56
C HIS A 100 -0.69 5.16 10.33
N ILE A 101 0.35 4.33 10.30
CA ILE A 101 0.17 2.88 10.13
C ILE A 101 -0.29 2.27 11.44
N ARG A 102 -1.49 1.67 11.43
CA ARG A 102 -2.00 0.90 12.56
C ARG A 102 -1.24 -0.40 12.78
N SER A 103 -1.20 -0.85 14.03
CA SER A 103 -0.78 -2.20 14.37
C SER A 103 -1.94 -3.16 14.20
N SER A 104 -1.71 -4.34 13.66
CA SER A 104 -2.68 -5.44 13.70
C SER A 104 -2.01 -6.76 14.04
N SER A 105 -2.65 -7.55 14.89
CA SER A 105 -2.28 -8.93 15.20
C SER A 105 -2.92 -9.95 14.26
N SER A 106 -3.90 -9.52 13.47
CA SER A 106 -4.61 -10.33 12.48
C SER A 106 -4.76 -9.58 11.15
N PRO A 107 -3.67 -9.06 10.57
CA PRO A 107 -3.73 -8.20 9.39
C PRO A 107 -4.34 -8.90 8.17
N GLY A 108 -4.20 -10.22 8.07
CA GLY A 108 -4.79 -11.02 7.00
C GLY A 108 -6.27 -11.34 7.17
N ALA A 109 -6.97 -10.81 8.17
CA ALA A 109 -8.40 -11.05 8.35
C ALA A 109 -9.28 -9.88 7.85
N VAL A 110 -8.69 -8.71 7.63
CA VAL A 110 -9.41 -7.46 7.34
C VAL A 110 -9.31 -7.14 5.85
N ALA A 111 -10.42 -6.72 5.24
CA ALA A 111 -10.41 -6.25 3.86
C ALA A 111 -9.86 -4.83 3.77
N ALA A 112 -9.27 -4.45 2.63
CA ALA A 112 -8.67 -3.13 2.44
C ALA A 112 -9.65 -1.97 2.72
N ALA A 113 -10.93 -2.14 2.36
CA ALA A 113 -11.99 -1.14 2.55
C ALA A 113 -12.48 -1.02 4.01
N ASP A 114 -12.22 -2.02 4.85
CA ASP A 114 -12.64 -2.03 6.26
C ASP A 114 -11.64 -1.31 7.17
N GLU A 115 -10.44 -1.02 6.65
CA GLU A 115 -9.47 -0.20 7.37
C GLU A 115 -9.98 1.25 7.46
N PRO A 116 -9.80 1.92 8.61
CA PRO A 116 -10.33 3.27 8.83
C PRO A 116 -9.64 4.35 7.98
N THR A 117 -8.51 4.02 7.34
CA THR A 117 -7.81 4.92 6.42
C THR A 117 -7.17 4.09 5.32
N PHE A 118 -7.45 4.47 4.08
CA PHE A 118 -6.98 3.79 2.88
C PHE A 118 -6.83 4.79 1.74
N LEU A 119 -6.11 4.39 0.69
CA LEU A 119 -6.05 5.10 -0.57
C LEU A 119 -7.17 4.58 -1.50
N PRO A 120 -8.18 5.39 -1.83
CA PRO A 120 -9.08 5.07 -2.93
C PRO A 120 -8.34 5.29 -4.25
N VAL A 121 -8.45 4.34 -5.18
CA VAL A 121 -7.82 4.38 -6.50
C VAL A 121 -8.92 4.35 -7.55
N PRO A 122 -9.35 5.50 -8.09
CA PRO A 122 -10.37 5.54 -9.14
C PRO A 122 -9.93 4.75 -10.37
N ARG A 123 -10.89 4.18 -11.12
CA ARG A 123 -10.64 3.32 -12.28
C ARG A 123 -9.65 3.91 -13.30
N MET A 124 -9.68 5.23 -13.51
CA MET A 124 -8.81 5.93 -14.47
C MET A 124 -7.31 5.87 -14.11
N TYR A 125 -6.96 5.56 -12.86
CA TYR A 125 -5.59 5.38 -12.38
C TYR A 125 -5.10 3.94 -12.49
N LEU A 126 -5.99 2.99 -12.81
CA LEU A 126 -5.62 1.59 -12.99
C LEU A 126 -5.05 1.39 -14.38
N VAL A 127 -4.02 0.55 -14.48
CA VAL A 127 -3.38 0.18 -15.75
C VAL A 127 -3.67 -1.27 -16.08
N PRO A 128 -3.79 -1.65 -17.37
CA PRO A 128 -3.85 -3.06 -17.73
C PRO A 128 -2.60 -3.79 -17.24
N ALA A 129 -2.79 -4.95 -16.62
CA ALA A 129 -1.67 -5.82 -16.26
C ALA A 129 -0.92 -6.26 -17.53
N ALA A 130 0.39 -6.49 -17.42
CA ALA A 130 1.20 -6.97 -18.53
C ALA A 130 0.85 -8.41 -19.00
N ALA A 131 -0.13 -9.06 -18.37
CA ALA A 131 -0.56 -10.42 -18.69
C ALA A 131 -1.40 -10.50 -19.98
N ARG A 132 -1.28 -11.64 -20.67
CA ARG A 132 -1.73 -11.90 -22.05
C ARG A 132 -3.25 -11.81 -22.29
N ASP A 133 -4.08 -11.76 -21.26
CA ASP A 133 -5.55 -11.76 -21.39
C ASP A 133 -6.19 -10.36 -21.41
N GLY A 134 -5.45 -9.30 -21.08
CA GLY A 134 -5.92 -7.91 -21.17
C GLY A 134 -7.09 -7.54 -20.24
N THR A 135 -7.51 -8.43 -19.33
CA THR A 135 -8.67 -8.20 -18.43
C THR A 135 -8.26 -7.87 -17.00
N SER A 136 -7.03 -8.21 -16.62
CA SER A 136 -6.49 -7.89 -15.30
C SER A 136 -6.01 -6.44 -15.23
N MET A 137 -6.31 -5.77 -14.11
CA MET A 137 -5.91 -4.40 -13.84
C MET A 137 -4.92 -4.36 -12.67
N GLU A 138 -3.98 -3.42 -12.72
CA GLU A 138 -2.95 -3.18 -11.73
C GLU A 138 -3.03 -1.75 -11.19
N VAL A 139 -2.65 -1.57 -9.92
CA VAL A 139 -2.45 -0.28 -9.29
C VAL A 139 -0.96 0.08 -9.38
N PRO A 140 -0.59 1.16 -10.11
CA PRO A 140 0.79 1.66 -10.17
C PRO A 140 1.11 2.50 -8.93
N LEU A 141 1.25 1.83 -7.79
CA LEU A 141 1.37 2.45 -6.48
C LEU A 141 2.79 2.98 -6.22
N HIS A 142 2.87 4.22 -5.78
CA HIS A 142 4.02 4.73 -5.04
C HIS A 142 3.75 4.64 -3.55
N ILE A 143 4.70 4.07 -2.80
CA ILE A 143 4.60 3.94 -1.36
C ILE A 143 5.90 4.38 -0.69
N ARG A 144 5.78 5.16 0.38
CA ARG A 144 6.87 5.53 1.28
C ARG A 144 6.44 5.25 2.71
N ILE A 145 7.28 4.55 3.46
CA ILE A 145 7.07 4.30 4.88
C ILE A 145 8.16 5.03 5.65
N ASP A 146 7.79 5.83 6.63
CA ASP A 146 8.72 6.55 7.49
C ASP A 146 8.62 6.03 8.92
N LYS A 147 9.75 6.01 9.64
CA LYS A 147 9.75 5.80 11.09
C LYS A 147 9.31 7.10 11.74
N LEU A 148 8.34 7.01 12.64
CA LEU A 148 8.09 8.11 13.57
C LEU A 148 9.29 8.12 14.52
N SER A 149 10.03 9.23 14.55
CA SER A 149 10.98 9.44 15.63
C SER A 149 10.22 9.33 16.96
N PRO A 150 10.82 8.76 18.02
CA PRO A 150 10.32 9.02 19.35
C PRO A 150 10.45 10.53 19.53
N LEU A 151 9.34 11.25 19.37
CA LEU A 151 9.22 12.61 19.84
C LEU A 151 9.58 12.53 21.32
N SER A 152 10.78 13.01 21.66
CA SER A 152 11.24 13.35 23.00
C SER A 152 10.29 12.96 24.13
N ASP A 153 10.51 11.80 24.76
CA ASP A 153 10.20 11.60 26.19
C ASP A 153 11.20 12.44 27.03
N ALA A 154 11.41 13.71 26.66
CA ALA A 154 12.36 14.63 27.29
C ALA A 154 11.66 15.87 27.89
N LEU A 155 10.33 15.90 27.91
CA LEU A 155 9.54 16.94 28.55
C LEU A 155 8.26 16.33 29.14
N VAL A 156 8.40 15.53 30.19
CA VAL A 156 7.43 15.41 31.30
C VAL A 156 8.23 15.26 32.59
#